data_AF-A0ABC8CP20-F1
#
_entry.id   AF-A0ABC8CP20-F1
#
_cell.length_a   1.000
_cell.length_b   1.000
_cell.length_c   1.000
_cell.angle_alpha   90.00
_cell.angle_beta   90.00
_cell.angle_gamma   90.00
#
_symmetry.space_group_name_H-M   'P 1'
#
loop_
_entity.id
_entity.type
_entity.pdbx_description
1 polymer ?
#
loop_
_entity_poly.entity_id
_entity_poly.type
_entity_poly.pdbx_seq_one_letter_code
_entity_poly.pdbx_strand_id
1 'polypeptide(L)'
;MYNSLSVTYEIPFGGEDLNAYVSAPQLVRATGAENFATMDKGEPVTEHPEPGEVVWLDANGVTCRRWNWRQCTHTALHDDTTAALFILDALEPVDDAELRAVGENLIDELREYSSELVVAMRILRAEDDD
;
A
#
# COMPACT_ATOMS: atom_id res chain seq x y z
N MET A 1 3.80 10.72 -10.04
CA MET A 1 2.34 10.72 -10.10
C MET A 1 1.75 10.47 -8.71
N TYR A 2 1.82 9.26 -8.13
CA TYR A 2 1.26 9.06 -6.78
C TYR A 2 1.98 9.88 -5.67
N ASN A 3 3.30 10.11 -5.77
CA ASN A 3 4.02 10.98 -4.82
C ASN A 3 3.53 12.44 -4.84
N SER A 4 3.08 12.97 -5.99
CA SER A 4 2.53 14.32 -6.05
C SER A 4 1.15 14.39 -5.41
N LEU A 5 0.29 13.39 -5.67
CA LEU A 5 -1.01 13.27 -5.02
C LEU A 5 -0.86 13.13 -3.49
N SER A 6 0.09 12.33 -3.01
CA SER A 6 0.38 12.18 -1.58
C SER A 6 0.67 13.51 -0.89
N VAL A 7 1.47 14.37 -1.53
CA VAL A 7 1.79 15.71 -0.99
C VAL A 7 0.61 16.66 -1.10
N THR A 8 -0.20 16.56 -2.17
CA THR A 8 -1.38 17.41 -2.36
C THR A 8 -2.46 17.15 -1.33
N TYR A 9 -2.69 15.89 -0.98
CA TYR A 9 -3.78 15.49 -0.08
C TYR A 9 -3.32 15.15 1.34
N GLU A 10 -2.01 15.19 1.61
CA GLU A 10 -1.41 14.77 2.89
C GLU A 10 -1.78 13.33 3.29
N ILE A 11 -2.05 12.46 2.30
CA ILE A 11 -2.40 11.05 2.48
C ILE A 11 -1.20 10.18 2.07
N PRO A 12 -0.70 9.28 2.94
CA PRO A 12 0.27 8.26 2.58
C PRO A 12 -0.17 7.38 1.39
N PHE A 13 0.67 7.31 0.36
CA PHE A 13 0.44 6.56 -0.87
C PHE A 13 1.60 5.64 -1.20
N GLY A 14 1.28 4.49 -1.78
CA GLY A 14 2.24 3.45 -2.12
C GLY A 14 1.66 2.57 -3.20
N GLY A 15 2.44 2.38 -4.26
CA GLY A 15 2.11 1.47 -5.35
C GLY A 15 2.95 0.19 -5.22
N GLU A 16 2.32 -0.94 -5.52
CA GLU A 16 2.92 -2.27 -5.43
C GLU A 16 2.52 -3.11 -6.64
N ASP A 17 3.37 -4.05 -7.04
CA ASP A 17 3.06 -5.01 -8.09
C ASP A 17 2.08 -6.07 -7.57
N LEU A 18 0.85 -6.02 -8.04
CA LEU A 18 -0.21 -6.92 -7.60
C LEU A 18 0.07 -8.38 -8.01
N ASN A 19 0.82 -8.61 -9.10
CA ASN A 19 1.16 -9.96 -9.53
C ASN A 19 2.22 -10.62 -8.64
N ALA A 20 2.94 -9.83 -7.82
CA ALA A 20 3.95 -10.34 -6.89
C ALA A 20 3.36 -10.82 -5.55
N TYR A 21 2.11 -10.45 -5.25
CA TYR A 21 1.39 -10.92 -4.06
C TYR A 21 1.08 -12.42 -4.14
N VAL A 22 1.30 -13.15 -3.04
CA VAL A 22 0.96 -14.60 -2.96
C VAL A 22 -0.38 -14.88 -2.25
N SER A 23 -0.99 -13.84 -1.69
CA SER A 23 -2.35 -13.88 -1.14
C SER A 23 -2.98 -12.49 -1.21
N ALA A 24 -4.26 -12.37 -0.85
CA ALA A 24 -4.87 -11.06 -0.70
C ALA A 24 -4.12 -10.22 0.37
N PRO A 25 -3.95 -8.89 0.16
CA PRO A 25 -3.35 -8.01 1.15
C PRO A 25 -4.22 -7.95 2.41
N GLN A 26 -3.56 -8.01 3.57
CA GLN A 26 -4.20 -7.92 4.89
C GLN A 26 -3.61 -6.75 5.68
N LEU A 27 -4.49 -5.94 6.28
CA LEU A 27 -4.12 -4.87 7.21
C LEU A 27 -4.23 -5.42 8.63
N VAL A 28 -3.10 -5.47 9.35
CA VAL A 28 -3.06 -6.04 10.71
C VAL A 28 -2.23 -5.18 11.65
N ARG A 29 -2.40 -5.41 12.96
CA ARG A 29 -1.42 -5.00 13.97
C ARG A 29 -0.41 -6.13 14.13
N ALA A 30 0.85 -5.83 13.88
CA ALA A 30 1.93 -6.80 13.90
C ALA A 30 2.14 -7.41 15.29
N THR A 31 2.55 -8.66 15.33
CA THR A 31 3.01 -9.34 16.55
C THR A 31 4.51 -9.11 16.81
N GLY A 32 5.24 -8.71 15.78
CA GLY A 32 6.70 -8.61 15.76
C GLY A 32 7.40 -9.89 15.31
N ALA A 33 6.64 -10.92 14.94
CA ALA A 33 7.18 -12.15 14.35
C ALA A 33 7.18 -12.11 12.81
N GLU A 34 6.46 -11.17 12.20
CA GLU A 34 6.30 -11.08 10.76
C GLU A 34 7.63 -10.71 10.09
N ASN A 35 7.98 -11.38 8.99
CA ASN A 35 9.19 -11.05 8.23
C ASN A 35 8.95 -9.82 7.36
N PHE A 36 9.90 -8.89 7.36
CA PHE A 36 9.92 -7.74 6.46
C PHE A 36 11.22 -7.74 5.66
N ALA A 37 11.14 -8.20 4.41
CA ALA A 37 12.27 -8.17 3.48
C ALA A 37 12.47 -6.73 2.94
N THR A 38 13.64 -6.16 3.21
CA THR A 38 14.01 -4.78 2.83
C THR A 38 15.49 -4.72 2.46
N MET A 39 15.95 -3.57 1.98
CA MET A 39 17.37 -3.25 1.90
C MET A 39 17.81 -2.41 3.10
N ASP A 40 19.02 -2.66 3.61
CA ASP A 40 19.77 -1.74 4.49
C ASP A 40 21.17 -1.55 3.91
N LYS A 41 21.57 -0.30 3.71
CA LYS A 41 22.86 0.08 3.08
C LYS A 41 23.16 -0.65 1.75
N GLY A 42 22.11 -0.96 0.98
CA GLY A 42 22.23 -1.63 -0.32
C GLY A 42 22.30 -3.16 -0.24
N GLU A 43 22.27 -3.75 0.96
CA GLU A 43 22.27 -5.19 1.15
C GLU A 43 20.87 -5.69 1.55
N PRO A 44 20.44 -6.86 1.05
CA PRO A 44 19.19 -7.48 1.49
C PRO A 44 19.24 -7.84 2.97
N VAL A 45 18.23 -7.41 3.71
CA VAL A 45 18.04 -7.76 5.13
C VAL A 45 16.58 -8.16 5.39
N THR A 46 16.39 -8.96 6.42
CA THR A 46 15.05 -9.21 6.98
C THR A 46 14.99 -8.50 8.32
N GLU A 47 14.03 -7.59 8.45
CA GLU A 47 13.68 -6.96 9.71
C GLU A 47 12.32 -7.48 10.19
N HIS A 48 11.91 -7.05 11.38
CA HIS A 48 10.59 -7.34 11.93
C HIS A 48 9.91 -6.03 12.36
N PRO A 49 8.58 -5.92 12.22
CA PRO A 49 7.81 -4.81 12.78
C PRO A 49 7.84 -4.82 14.31
N GLU A 50 7.58 -3.67 14.93
CA GLU A 50 7.36 -3.65 16.38
C GLU A 50 5.97 -4.24 16.70
N PRO A 51 5.78 -4.92 17.85
CA PRO A 51 4.46 -5.37 18.28
C PRO A 51 3.46 -4.20 18.34
N GLY A 52 2.30 -4.36 17.70
CA GLY A 52 1.25 -3.35 17.59
C GLY A 52 1.40 -2.37 16.41
N GLU A 53 2.53 -2.43 15.67
CA GLU A 53 2.74 -1.64 14.45
C GLU A 53 1.69 -1.99 13.40
N VAL A 54 1.11 -0.99 12.74
CA VAL A 54 0.15 -1.20 11.64
C VAL A 54 0.92 -1.50 10.37
N VAL A 55 0.65 -2.69 9.80
CA VAL A 55 1.35 -3.21 8.63
C VAL A 55 0.37 -3.81 7.63
N TRP A 56 0.76 -3.76 6.36
CA TRP A 56 0.19 -4.56 5.30
C TRP A 56 1.05 -5.80 5.11
N LEU A 57 0.41 -6.95 4.93
CA LEU A 57 1.10 -8.21 4.67
C LEU A 57 0.35 -9.09 3.67
N ASP A 58 1.07 -10.03 3.11
CA ASP A 58 0.53 -11.22 2.45
C ASP A 58 1.06 -12.49 3.16
N ALA A 59 0.81 -13.66 2.60
CA ALA A 59 1.24 -14.92 3.20
C ALA A 59 2.78 -15.11 3.25
N ASN A 60 3.57 -14.33 2.51
CA ASN A 60 5.04 -14.36 2.54
C ASN A 60 5.63 -13.38 3.57
N GLY A 61 4.91 -12.34 3.96
CA GLY A 61 5.34 -11.41 5.00
C GLY A 61 4.82 -10.00 4.80
N VAL A 62 5.44 -9.06 5.52
CA VAL A 62 5.07 -7.65 5.48
C VAL A 62 5.43 -7.06 4.12
N THR A 63 4.43 -6.50 3.45
CA THR A 63 4.59 -5.79 2.18
C THR A 63 4.81 -4.30 2.41
N CYS A 64 4.20 -3.74 3.46
CA CYS A 64 4.42 -2.34 3.84
C CYS A 64 4.26 -2.10 5.34
N ARG A 65 5.11 -1.22 5.88
CA ARG A 65 5.18 -0.86 7.31
C ARG A 65 4.74 0.57 7.57
N ARG A 66 4.20 0.81 8.77
CA ARG A 66 3.93 2.13 9.36
C ARG A 66 3.04 3.01 8.48
N TRP A 67 1.82 2.53 8.19
CA TRP A 67 0.82 3.30 7.43
C TRP A 67 1.32 3.74 6.06
N ASN A 68 1.76 2.74 5.28
CA ASN A 68 2.27 2.93 3.94
C ASN A 68 3.56 3.76 3.79
N TRP A 69 4.46 3.72 4.80
CA TRP A 69 5.71 4.49 4.76
C TRP A 69 6.89 3.69 4.21
N ARG A 70 7.07 2.44 4.64
CA ARG A 70 8.24 1.65 4.26
C ARG A 70 7.82 0.33 3.61
N GLN A 71 7.96 0.28 2.29
CA GLN A 71 7.63 -0.88 1.47
C GLN A 71 8.74 -1.92 1.48
N CYS A 72 8.35 -3.17 1.28
CA CYS A 72 9.24 -4.30 1.11
C CYS A 72 9.88 -4.27 -0.29
N THR A 73 10.80 -5.21 -0.52
CA THR A 73 11.41 -5.38 -1.85
C THR A 73 10.65 -6.30 -2.79
N HIS A 74 9.80 -7.19 -2.28
CA HIS A 74 9.23 -8.28 -3.10
C HIS A 74 7.97 -7.88 -3.85
N THR A 75 7.24 -6.85 -3.42
CA THR A 75 6.08 -6.28 -4.14
C THR A 75 6.40 -4.92 -4.78
N ALA A 76 7.68 -4.57 -4.92
CA ALA A 76 8.09 -3.33 -5.56
C ALA A 76 7.55 -3.25 -7.01
N LEU A 77 7.26 -2.04 -7.48
CA LEU A 77 6.91 -1.82 -8.88
C LEU A 77 8.13 -1.94 -9.79
N HIS A 78 7.90 -2.47 -10.98
CA HIS A 78 8.90 -2.67 -12.04
C HIS A 78 8.40 -2.07 -13.36
N ASP A 79 9.30 -1.87 -14.32
CA ASP A 79 8.92 -1.36 -15.66
C ASP A 79 7.99 -2.33 -16.42
N ASP A 80 7.97 -3.61 -16.05
CA ASP A 80 7.11 -4.65 -16.62
C ASP A 80 5.86 -4.97 -15.77
N THR A 81 5.60 -4.21 -14.70
CA THR A 81 4.37 -4.36 -13.91
C THR A 81 3.15 -4.05 -14.77
N THR A 82 2.24 -5.03 -14.87
CA THR A 82 0.98 -4.92 -15.65
C THR A 82 -0.26 -4.80 -14.78
N ALA A 83 -0.15 -5.11 -13.50
CA ALA A 83 -1.22 -4.96 -12.51
C ALA A 83 -0.64 -4.33 -11.25
N ALA A 84 -1.15 -3.16 -10.87
CA ALA A 84 -0.69 -2.43 -9.69
C ALA A 84 -1.78 -2.40 -8.61
N LEU A 85 -1.36 -2.53 -7.35
CA LEU A 85 -2.15 -2.25 -6.17
C LEU A 85 -1.68 -0.91 -5.60
N PHE A 86 -2.61 0.03 -5.43
CA PHE A 86 -2.34 1.28 -4.71
C PHE A 86 -3.03 1.23 -3.35
N ILE A 87 -2.25 1.47 -2.30
CA ILE A 87 -2.73 1.57 -0.92
C ILE A 87 -2.73 3.04 -0.54
N LEU A 88 -3.85 3.49 0.03
CA LEU A 88 -4.06 4.83 0.56
C LEU A 88 -4.48 4.67 2.01
N ASP A 89 -3.58 4.99 2.94
CA ASP A 89 -3.87 4.92 4.37
C ASP A 89 -4.32 6.30 4.85
N ALA A 90 -5.55 6.40 5.34
CA ALA A 90 -6.12 7.65 5.84
C ALA A 90 -6.46 7.54 7.33
N LEU A 91 -6.31 8.66 8.04
CA LEU A 91 -6.74 8.87 9.41
C LEU A 91 -7.58 10.15 9.47
N GLU A 92 -8.36 10.30 10.55
CA GLU A 92 -9.04 11.57 10.81
C GLU A 92 -8.06 12.76 10.71
N PRO A 93 -8.47 13.87 10.09
CA PRO A 93 -9.84 14.23 9.71
C PRO A 93 -10.28 13.77 8.30
N VAL A 94 -9.44 13.02 7.56
CA VAL A 94 -9.78 12.56 6.20
C VAL A 94 -10.94 11.57 6.29
N ASP A 95 -12.06 11.94 5.69
CA ASP A 95 -13.24 11.07 5.64
C ASP A 95 -13.24 10.16 4.40
N ASP A 96 -14.16 9.20 4.37
CA ASP A 96 -14.33 8.27 3.25
C ASP A 96 -14.59 8.97 1.90
N ALA A 97 -15.24 10.14 1.91
CA ALA A 97 -15.56 10.85 0.68
C ALA A 97 -14.31 11.53 0.11
N GLU A 98 -13.50 12.14 0.97
CA GLU A 98 -12.20 12.69 0.62
C GLU A 98 -11.24 11.58 0.15
N LEU A 99 -11.11 10.49 0.90
CA LEU A 99 -10.27 9.35 0.52
C LEU A 99 -10.69 8.76 -0.85
N ARG A 100 -12.00 8.64 -1.09
CA ARG A 100 -12.52 8.18 -2.38
C ARG A 100 -12.17 9.14 -3.51
N ALA A 101 -12.38 10.44 -3.31
CA ALA A 101 -12.08 11.45 -4.33
C ALA A 101 -10.59 11.43 -4.72
N VAL A 102 -9.71 11.18 -3.75
CA VAL A 102 -8.28 11.05 -3.98
C VAL A 102 -7.94 9.78 -4.79
N GLY A 103 -8.59 8.66 -4.50
CA GLY A 103 -8.49 7.44 -5.31
C GLY A 103 -9.01 7.63 -6.73
N GLU A 104 -10.13 8.34 -6.90
CA GLU A 104 -10.70 8.68 -8.22
C GLU A 104 -9.77 9.57 -9.04
N ASN A 105 -9.12 10.55 -8.41
CA ASN A 105 -8.14 11.41 -9.08
C ASN A 105 -6.93 10.59 -9.57
N LEU A 106 -6.40 9.67 -8.75
CA LEU A 106 -5.35 8.76 -9.20
C LEU A 106 -5.78 7.94 -10.42
N ILE A 107 -7.00 7.42 -10.40
CA ILE A 107 -7.54 6.61 -11.51
C ILE A 107 -7.64 7.45 -12.79
N ASP A 108 -8.08 8.70 -12.69
CA ASP A 108 -8.20 9.58 -13.85
C ASP A 108 -6.82 9.94 -14.42
N GLU A 109 -5.81 10.22 -13.58
CA GLU A 109 -4.43 10.40 -14.02
C GLU A 109 -3.88 9.13 -14.72
N LEU A 110 -4.15 7.93 -14.19
CA LEU A 110 -3.71 6.67 -14.80
C LEU A 110 -4.35 6.43 -16.18
N ARG A 111 -5.59 6.84 -16.36
CA ARG A 111 -6.32 6.67 -17.63
C ARG A 111 -5.75 7.53 -18.76
N GLU A 112 -5.02 8.59 -18.45
CA GLU A 112 -4.30 9.36 -19.47
C GLU A 112 -3.21 8.53 -20.17
N TYR A 113 -2.70 7.49 -19.50
CA TYR A 113 -1.67 6.59 -20.02
C TYR A 113 -2.22 5.30 -20.64
N SER A 114 -3.40 4.84 -20.22
CA SER A 114 -4.04 3.64 -20.78
C SER A 114 -5.57 3.74 -20.72
N SER A 115 -6.21 3.76 -21.89
CA SER A 115 -7.67 3.77 -22.02
C SER A 115 -8.31 2.40 -21.76
N GLU A 116 -7.52 1.32 -21.73
CA GLU A 116 -7.97 -0.05 -21.46
C GLU A 116 -7.86 -0.43 -19.98
N LEU A 117 -7.53 0.54 -19.11
CA LEU A 117 -7.35 0.32 -17.69
C LEU A 117 -8.61 -0.26 -17.03
N VAL A 118 -8.49 -1.48 -16.51
CA VAL A 118 -9.51 -2.09 -15.65
C VAL A 118 -9.21 -1.71 -14.20
N VAL A 119 -10.21 -1.19 -13.51
CA VAL A 119 -10.06 -0.65 -12.15
C VAL A 119 -11.05 -1.29 -11.20
N ALA A 120 -10.58 -1.61 -10.01
CA ALA A 120 -11.41 -1.88 -8.85
C ALA A 120 -10.90 -1.04 -7.67
N MET A 121 -11.83 -0.49 -6.89
CA MET A 121 -11.53 0.32 -5.71
C MET A 121 -12.46 -0.08 -4.57
N ARG A 122 -11.91 -0.17 -3.36
CA ARG A 122 -12.65 -0.45 -2.12
C ARG A 122 -12.06 0.36 -0.97
N ILE A 123 -12.91 0.77 -0.04
CA ILE A 123 -12.47 1.34 1.25
C ILE A 123 -12.51 0.20 2.28
N LEU A 124 -11.42 0.04 3.02
CA LEU A 124 -11.36 -0.84 4.18
C LEU A 124 -11.45 0.01 5.43
N ARG A 125 -12.26 -0.44 6.39
CA ARG A 125 -12.28 0.10 7.75
C ARG A 125 -11.76 -0.98 8.68
N ALA A 126 -11.16 -0.58 9.79
CA ALA A 126 -11.07 -1.50 10.92
C ALA A 126 -12.51 -1.95 11.24
N GLU A 127 -12.71 -3.25 11.43
CA GLU A 127 -13.96 -3.68 12.05
C GLU A 127 -14.03 -3.00 13.42
N ASP A 128 -15.19 -2.40 13.76
CA ASP A 128 -15.40 -1.91 15.11
C ASP A 128 -15.26 -3.13 16.04
N ASP A 129 -14.26 -3.13 16.93
CA ASP A 129 -14.16 -4.11 18.01
C ASP A 129 -15.38 -3.87 18.93
N ASP A 130 -16.49 -4.57 18.67
CA ASP A 130 -17.68 -4.67 19.55
C ASP A 130 -17.35 -5.43 20.86
#